data_AF-A0A7S1VGX9-F1
#
_entry.id   AF-A0A7S1VGX9-F1
#
_cell.length_a   1.000
_cell.length_b   1.000
_cell.length_c   1.000
_cell.angle_alpha   90.00
_cell.angle_beta   90.00
_cell.angle_gamma   90.00
#
_symmetry.space_group_name_H-M   'P 1'
#
loop_
_entity.id
_entity.type
_entity.pdbx_description
1 polymer ?
#
loop_
_entity_poly.entity_id
_entity_poly.type
_entity_poly.pdbx_seq_one_letter_code
_entity_poly.pdbx_strand_id
1 'polypeptide(L)'
;SPCCPPGSVGRSTVKAPKNLKGEVIELTDANMKLYMVGQPKLAKTVVFVFSDVFGPEGGRHKIFCDELSETLGDEAVVILPDLFHGKPIVGSWGLPDWITI
;
A
#
# COMPACT_ATOMS: atom_id res chain seq x y z
N SER A 1 7.33 -25.71 11.90
CA SER A 1 8.38 -25.10 12.73
C SER A 1 8.30 -23.59 12.52
N PRO A 2 8.01 -22.76 13.54
CA PRO A 2 7.44 -21.44 13.29
C PRO A 2 8.56 -20.44 12.96
N CYS A 3 8.62 -20.01 11.71
CA CYS A 3 9.62 -19.04 11.24
C CYS A 3 9.25 -17.58 11.53
N CYS A 4 8.13 -17.33 12.23
CA CYS A 4 7.63 -15.98 12.45
C CYS A 4 7.57 -15.68 13.96
N PRO A 5 8.14 -14.56 14.43
CA PRO A 5 8.06 -14.16 15.84
C PRO A 5 6.61 -13.92 16.27
N PRO A 6 6.31 -13.99 17.59
CA PRO A 6 4.97 -13.67 18.11
C PRO A 6 4.46 -12.32 17.59
N GLY A 7 3.18 -12.28 17.20
CA GLY A 7 2.55 -11.09 16.61
C GLY A 7 2.67 -10.99 15.09
N SER A 8 3.37 -11.93 14.44
CA SER A 8 3.44 -11.93 12.97
C SER A 8 2.10 -12.26 12.32
N VAL A 9 1.76 -11.49 11.31
CA VAL A 9 0.61 -11.75 10.44
C VAL A 9 0.96 -12.92 9.52
N GLY A 10 0.14 -13.96 9.51
CA GLY A 10 0.38 -15.15 8.69
C GLY A 10 0.43 -14.84 7.18
N ARG A 11 0.71 -15.86 6.35
CA ARG A 11 0.67 -15.71 4.89
C ARG A 11 -0.70 -15.18 4.46
N SER A 12 -0.71 -14.09 3.68
CA SER A 12 -1.91 -13.60 3.00
C SER A 12 -2.47 -14.66 2.04
N THR A 13 -3.79 -14.82 2.06
CA THR A 13 -4.48 -15.90 1.34
C THR A 13 -5.11 -15.44 0.03
N VAL A 14 -4.65 -14.29 -0.51
CA VAL A 14 -5.10 -13.60 -1.72
C VAL A 14 -5.97 -14.47 -2.63
N LYS A 15 -7.29 -14.45 -2.38
CA LYS A 15 -8.27 -15.15 -3.22
C LYS A 15 -8.76 -14.20 -4.31
N ALA A 16 -8.63 -14.60 -5.58
CA ALA A 16 -9.20 -13.87 -6.71
C ALA A 16 -10.64 -14.35 -7.02
N PRO A 17 -11.55 -13.50 -7.52
CA PRO A 17 -11.57 -12.03 -7.49
C PRO A 17 -12.47 -11.49 -6.35
N LYS A 18 -11.95 -10.55 -5.55
CA LYS A 18 -12.71 -9.73 -4.59
C LYS A 18 -12.93 -8.34 -5.20
N ASN A 19 -14.06 -7.70 -4.91
CA ASN A 19 -14.21 -6.27 -5.11
C ASN A 19 -13.24 -5.55 -4.15
N LEU A 20 -12.49 -4.58 -4.68
CA LEU A 20 -11.57 -3.76 -3.88
C LEU A 20 -12.37 -2.97 -2.83
N LYS A 21 -11.87 -2.94 -1.59
CA LYS A 21 -12.55 -2.28 -0.46
C LYS A 21 -12.03 -0.88 -0.16
N GLY A 22 -10.79 -0.60 -0.56
CA GLY A 22 -10.16 0.69 -0.35
C GLY A 22 -10.58 1.75 -1.34
N GLU A 23 -10.10 2.95 -1.08
CA GLU A 23 -10.28 4.13 -1.91
C GLU A 23 -8.94 4.60 -2.49
N VAL A 24 -8.99 5.17 -3.69
CA VAL A 24 -7.84 5.86 -4.29
C VAL A 24 -7.95 7.34 -3.95
N ILE A 25 -6.93 7.85 -3.27
CA ILE A 25 -6.81 9.27 -2.90
C ILE A 25 -5.70 9.88 -3.75
N GLU A 26 -5.95 11.08 -4.25
CA GLU A 26 -4.96 11.88 -4.97
C GLU A 26 -4.36 12.93 -4.04
N LEU A 27 -3.05 12.88 -3.85
CA LEU A 27 -2.29 13.91 -3.14
C LEU A 27 -1.91 15.00 -4.14
N THR A 28 -2.72 16.05 -4.20
CA THR A 28 -2.59 17.12 -5.21
C THR A 28 -1.21 17.79 -5.19
N ASP A 29 -0.66 18.07 -4.00
CA ASP A 29 0.65 18.73 -3.86
C ASP A 29 1.81 17.90 -4.42
N ALA A 30 1.67 16.57 -4.35
CA ALA A 30 2.67 15.61 -4.82
C ALA A 30 2.35 15.06 -6.22
N ASN A 31 1.18 15.39 -6.80
CA ASN A 31 0.66 14.74 -8.01
C ASN A 31 0.77 13.20 -7.94
N MET A 32 0.49 12.63 -6.76
CA MET A 32 0.72 11.22 -6.43
C MET A 32 -0.59 10.57 -5.98
N LYS A 33 -0.85 9.35 -6.44
CA LYS A 33 -2.00 8.56 -5.99
C LYS A 33 -1.59 7.65 -4.85
N LEU A 34 -2.53 7.36 -3.96
CA LEU A 34 -2.40 6.31 -2.97
C LEU A 34 -3.69 5.50 -2.90
N TYR A 35 -3.56 4.21 -2.64
CA TYR A 35 -4.68 3.35 -2.28
C TYR A 35 -4.71 3.18 -0.77
N MET A 36 -5.86 3.44 -0.16
CA MET A 36 -6.04 3.41 1.29
C MET A 36 -7.18 2.47 1.67
N VAL A 37 -6.96 1.65 2.70
CA VAL A 37 -7.97 0.75 3.26
C VAL A 37 -8.02 0.91 4.77
N GLY A 38 -9.22 0.95 5.34
CA GLY A 38 -9.47 1.05 6.78
C GLY A 38 -10.23 2.32 7.15
N GLN A 39 -10.20 2.67 8.44
CA GLN A 39 -10.93 3.83 8.97
C GLN A 39 -9.96 4.86 9.56
N PRO A 40 -9.52 5.88 8.79
CA PRO A 40 -8.50 6.84 9.24
C PRO A 40 -8.83 7.55 10.55
N LYS A 41 -10.12 7.79 10.82
CA LYS A 41 -10.59 8.44 12.06
C LYS A 41 -10.43 7.58 13.32
N LEU A 42 -10.36 6.27 13.17
CA LEU A 42 -10.21 5.31 14.26
C LEU A 42 -8.78 4.75 14.36
N ALA A 43 -7.93 5.04 13.37
CA ALA A 43 -6.62 4.44 13.24
C ALA A 43 -5.68 4.88 14.38
N LYS A 44 -5.11 3.90 15.09
CA LYS A 44 -3.98 4.04 16.01
C LYS A 44 -2.67 3.58 15.37
N THR A 45 -2.76 2.81 14.30
CA THR A 45 -1.62 2.26 13.55
C THR A 45 -1.75 2.63 12.07
N VAL A 46 -0.64 3.07 11.46
CA VAL A 46 -0.53 3.30 10.02
C VAL A 46 0.48 2.31 9.45
N VAL A 47 0.09 1.57 8.42
CA VAL A 47 0.97 0.63 7.71
C VAL A 47 1.14 1.10 6.27
N PHE A 48 2.39 1.40 5.90
CA PHE A 48 2.76 1.69 4.52
C PHE A 48 3.18 0.41 3.80
N VAL A 49 2.55 0.13 2.66
CA VAL A 49 2.90 -0.97 1.76
C VAL A 49 3.56 -0.37 0.54
N PHE A 50 4.79 -0.79 0.24
CA PHE A 50 5.54 -0.31 -0.93
C PHE A 50 5.63 -1.41 -1.99
N SER A 51 5.46 -1.03 -3.25
CA SER A 51 5.69 -1.89 -4.41
C SER A 51 7.08 -1.65 -4.99
N ASP A 52 7.80 -2.73 -5.30
CA ASP A 52 9.18 -2.66 -5.82
C ASP A 52 9.25 -2.44 -7.34
N VAL A 53 8.49 -3.20 -8.15
CA VAL A 53 8.60 -3.16 -9.63
C VAL A 53 7.28 -2.87 -10.35
N PHE A 54 6.15 -3.41 -9.90
CA PHE A 54 4.90 -3.36 -10.69
C PHE A 54 3.98 -2.16 -10.39
N GLY A 55 4.35 -1.30 -9.45
CA GLY A 55 3.49 -0.20 -9.00
C GLY A 55 2.16 -0.66 -8.39
N PRO A 56 1.32 0.27 -7.90
CA PRO A 56 0.05 -0.08 -7.25
C PRO A 56 -1.04 -0.57 -8.22
N GLU A 57 -0.94 -0.23 -9.51
CA GLU A 57 -1.88 -0.69 -10.54
C GLU A 57 -1.57 -2.09 -11.06
N GLY A 58 -0.36 -2.61 -10.80
CA GLY A 58 0.04 -3.94 -11.18
C GLY A 58 -0.21 -5.00 -10.09
N GLY A 59 -0.13 -6.26 -10.50
CA GLY A 59 -0.11 -7.40 -9.59
C GLY A 59 -1.36 -7.54 -8.73
N ARG A 60 -1.16 -7.80 -7.43
CA ARG A 60 -2.24 -8.03 -6.43
C ARG A 60 -2.10 -7.14 -5.20
N HIS A 61 -1.41 -6.01 -5.31
CA HIS A 61 -1.05 -5.17 -4.17
C HIS A 61 -2.28 -4.60 -3.46
N LYS A 62 -3.30 -4.14 -4.20
CA LYS A 62 -4.55 -3.63 -3.62
C LYS A 62 -5.31 -4.71 -2.84
N ILE A 63 -5.41 -5.92 -3.38
CA ILE A 63 -6.05 -7.06 -2.71
C ILE A 63 -5.28 -7.45 -1.44
N PHE A 64 -3.95 -7.44 -1.50
CA PHE A 64 -3.11 -7.66 -0.33
C PHE A 64 -3.36 -6.60 0.76
N CYS A 65 -3.50 -5.32 0.39
CA CYS A 65 -3.82 -4.24 1.33
C CYS A 65 -5.18 -4.45 1.99
N ASP A 66 -6.18 -4.91 1.23
CA ASP A 66 -7.51 -5.26 1.77
C ASP A 66 -7.40 -6.38 2.82
N GLU A 67 -6.69 -7.47 2.51
CA GLU A 67 -6.52 -8.59 3.46
C GLU A 67 -5.69 -8.19 4.68
N LEU A 68 -4.67 -7.36 4.49
CA LEU A 68 -3.84 -6.87 5.59
C LEU A 68 -4.66 -5.98 6.52
N SER A 69 -5.48 -5.07 5.98
CA SER A 69 -6.38 -4.24 6.78
C SER A 69 -7.40 -5.10 7.53
N GLU A 70 -8.01 -6.09 6.87
CA GLU A 70 -8.91 -7.07 7.53
C GLU A 70 -8.23 -7.80 8.70
N THR A 71 -6.94 -8.14 8.55
CA THR A 71 -6.21 -8.89 9.59
C THR A 71 -5.76 -8.01 10.76
N LEU A 72 -5.46 -6.73 10.49
CA LEU A 72 -5.04 -5.77 11.52
C LEU A 72 -6.22 -5.14 12.28
N GLY A 73 -7.43 -5.16 11.70
CA GLY A 73 -8.65 -4.63 12.30
C GLY A 73 -8.84 -3.12 12.14
N ASP A 74 -9.93 -2.60 12.72
CA ASP A 74 -10.41 -1.23 12.49
C ASP A 74 -9.50 -0.12 13.02
N GLU A 75 -8.59 -0.45 13.96
CA GLU A 75 -7.62 0.52 14.52
C GLU A 75 -6.35 0.66 13.66
N ALA A 76 -6.29 0.00 12.49
CA ALA A 76 -5.21 0.15 11.54
C ALA A 76 -5.69 0.71 10.20
N VAL A 77 -4.89 1.57 9.59
CA VAL A 77 -5.06 1.99 8.20
C VAL A 77 -3.86 1.51 7.38
N VAL A 78 -4.16 0.92 6.22
CA VAL A 78 -3.15 0.43 5.27
C VAL A 78 -3.11 1.37 4.08
N ILE A 79 -1.92 1.86 3.74
CA ILE A 79 -1.69 2.84 2.67
C ILE A 79 -0.67 2.27 1.68
N LEU A 80 -1.02 2.28 0.40
CA LEU A 80 -0.18 1.90 -0.72
C LEU A 80 0.02 3.11 -1.64
N PRO A 81 1.13 3.87 -1.50
CA PRO A 81 1.43 4.99 -2.38
C PRO A 81 1.93 4.52 -3.76
N ASP A 82 1.62 5.28 -4.80
CA ASP A 82 2.25 5.16 -6.10
C ASP A 82 3.62 5.86 -6.08
N LEU A 83 4.70 5.11 -5.86
CA LEU A 83 6.05 5.67 -5.86
C LEU A 83 6.65 5.82 -7.27
N PHE A 84 5.95 5.39 -8.33
CA PHE A 84 6.42 5.49 -9.70
C PHE A 84 5.95 6.77 -10.37
N HIS A 85 4.75 7.25 -10.01
CA HIS A 85 4.17 8.45 -10.59
C HIS A 85 4.01 9.57 -9.54
N GLY A 86 4.36 10.80 -9.94
CA GLY A 86 4.27 11.98 -9.09
C GLY A 86 5.63 12.42 -8.53
N LYS A 87 5.59 13.16 -7.41
CA LYS A 87 6.75 13.64 -6.67
C LYS A 87 6.77 12.96 -5.28
N PRO A 88 7.34 11.76 -5.15
CA PRO A 88 7.48 11.13 -3.85
C PRO A 88 8.35 11.97 -2.90
N ILE A 89 8.22 11.72 -1.59
CA ILE A 89 8.93 12.49 -0.53
C ILE A 89 10.45 12.34 -0.63
N VAL A 90 10.91 11.18 -1.07
CA VAL A 90 12.25 11.03 -1.64
C VAL A 90 12.20 11.75 -2.98
N GLY A 91 12.95 12.85 -3.13
CA GLY A 91 13.06 13.59 -4.39
C GLY A 91 13.50 12.68 -5.55
N SER A 92 13.84 13.25 -6.71
CA SER A 92 14.48 12.45 -7.77
C SER A 92 15.60 11.61 -7.13
N TRP A 93 15.57 10.29 -7.32
CA TRP A 93 16.42 9.30 -6.64
C TRP A 93 17.93 9.46 -6.98
N GLY A 94 18.37 10.66 -7.39
CA GLY A 94 19.60 10.90 -8.11
C GLY A 94 19.62 10.21 -9.48
N LEU A 95 18.48 9.65 -9.92
CA LEU A 95 18.38 8.98 -11.20
C LEU A 95 18.35 10.05 -12.32
N PRO A 96 19.11 9.84 -13.41
CA PRO A 96 19.07 10.73 -14.56
C PRO A 96 17.65 10.88 -15.11
N ASP A 97 17.31 12.05 -15.67
CA ASP A 97 15.98 12.35 -16.22
C ASP A 97 15.47 11.35 -17.29
N TRP A 98 16.37 10.56 -17.88
CA TRP A 98 16.02 9.50 -18.84
C TRP A 98 15.54 8.19 -18.19
N ILE A 99 15.67 8.06 -16.87
CA ILE A 99 15.05 7.01 -16.05
C ILE A 99 13.86 7.62 -15.31
N THR A 100 12.91 8.17 -16.06
CA THR A 100 11.59 8.50 -15.54
C THR A 100 10.63 7.50 -16.15
N ILE A 101 10.04 6.62 -15.32
CA ILE A 101 8.99 5.67 -15.72
C ILE A 101 7.67 6.43 -15.85
#